data_AF-A0A6B0UQ48-F1
#
_entry.id   AF-A0A6B0UQ48-F1
#
_cell.length_a   1.000
_cell.length_b   1.000
_cell.length_c   1.000
_cell.angle_alpha   90.00
_cell.angle_beta   90.00
_cell.angle_gamma   90.00
#
_symmetry.space_group_name_H-M   'P 1'
#
loop_
_entity.id
_entity.type
_entity.pdbx_description
1 polymer ?
#
loop_
_entity_poly.entity_id
_entity_poly.type
_entity_poly.pdbx_seq_one_letter_code
_entity_poly.pdbx_strand_id
1 'polypeptide(L)'
;LNYSSLSRVVELRPSLPFRYASAPSTATPRANPSLCLTVRRRRPKFPSERWNMYDATLQDNNRTKNTCEGWNTGFQKLVGHAHPSVRRLIECRQQNQALVATALAQSRRSEPPEKRVRRPLWACTIV
;
A
#
# COMPACT_ATOMS: atom_id res chain seq x y z
N LEU A 1 0.43 -82.33 -16.22
CA LEU A 1 1.70 -82.17 -16.97
C LEU A 1 2.29 -80.80 -16.63
N ASN A 2 3.62 -80.73 -16.59
CA ASN A 2 4.48 -79.75 -15.90
C ASN A 2 4.45 -78.25 -16.31
N TYR A 3 4.96 -77.45 -15.35
CA TYR A 3 5.83 -76.24 -15.43
C TYR A 3 5.35 -74.86 -15.94
N SER A 4 5.20 -73.94 -14.97
CA SER A 4 5.90 -72.65 -14.78
C SER A 4 5.88 -71.48 -15.80
N SER A 5 5.47 -70.32 -15.25
CA SER A 5 6.11 -68.99 -15.32
C SER A 5 5.92 -68.01 -16.50
N LEU A 6 5.42 -66.82 -16.10
CA LEU A 6 5.84 -65.44 -16.44
C LEU A 6 5.35 -64.77 -17.74
N SER A 7 4.51 -63.75 -17.50
CA SER A 7 4.66 -62.33 -17.89
C SER A 7 5.02 -61.97 -19.33
N ARG A 8 4.14 -61.20 -20.00
CA ARG A 8 4.56 -60.05 -20.82
C ARG A 8 3.43 -59.03 -21.02
N VAL A 9 3.87 -57.78 -20.96
CA VAL A 9 3.16 -56.50 -20.87
C VAL A 9 2.38 -56.20 -22.16
N VAL A 10 1.13 -55.72 -22.02
CA VAL A 10 0.38 -55.06 -23.09
C VAL A 10 0.49 -53.55 -22.87
N GLU A 11 1.14 -52.88 -23.81
CA GLU A 11 1.41 -51.45 -23.81
C GLU A 11 0.15 -50.67 -24.23
N LEU A 12 -0.56 -50.08 -23.26
CA LEU A 12 -1.69 -49.19 -23.51
C LEU A 12 -1.17 -47.81 -23.92
N ARG A 13 -1.44 -47.39 -25.16
CA ARG A 13 -1.26 -45.99 -25.60
C ARG A 13 -2.29 -45.08 -24.93
N PRO A 14 -1.90 -44.08 -24.12
CA PRO A 14 -2.82 -43.03 -23.69
C PRO A 14 -2.89 -41.93 -24.74
N SER A 15 -4.11 -41.42 -24.93
CA SER A 15 -4.45 -40.26 -25.74
C SER A 15 -3.61 -39.03 -25.35
N LEU A 16 -3.19 -38.28 -26.37
CA LEU A 16 -2.33 -37.10 -26.28
C LEU A 16 -2.88 -36.04 -25.30
N PRO A 17 -2.05 -35.46 -24.42
CA PRO A 17 -2.47 -34.33 -23.60
C PRO A 17 -2.53 -33.04 -24.42
N PHE A 18 -3.60 -32.29 -24.18
CA PHE A 18 -3.83 -30.92 -24.62
C PHE A 18 -2.63 -30.05 -24.20
N ARG A 19 -1.78 -29.63 -25.16
CA ARG A 19 -0.63 -28.77 -24.87
C ARG A 19 -1.14 -27.36 -24.57
N TYR A 20 -1.10 -26.93 -23.31
CA TYR A 20 -0.98 -25.51 -23.00
C TYR A 20 0.45 -25.07 -23.35
N ALA A 21 0.65 -24.59 -24.58
CA ALA A 21 1.88 -23.89 -24.94
C ALA A 21 1.80 -22.46 -24.38
N SER A 22 2.25 -22.26 -23.15
CA SER A 22 2.59 -20.92 -22.67
C SER A 22 3.87 -20.48 -23.37
N ALA A 23 3.76 -19.82 -24.51
CA ALA A 23 4.89 -19.09 -25.07
C ALA A 23 5.25 -17.95 -24.10
N PRO A 24 6.51 -17.80 -23.67
CA PRO A 24 6.92 -16.58 -22.99
C PRO A 24 6.82 -15.45 -24.02
N SER A 25 5.94 -14.49 -23.76
CA SER A 25 5.94 -13.23 -24.49
C SER A 25 7.23 -12.48 -24.12
N THR A 26 8.30 -12.69 -24.88
CA THR A 26 9.49 -11.83 -24.90
C THR A 26 9.14 -10.54 -25.63
N ALA A 27 8.11 -9.83 -25.16
CA ALA A 27 7.91 -8.43 -25.49
C ALA A 27 8.75 -7.62 -24.51
N THR A 28 10.04 -7.45 -24.82
CA THR A 28 10.82 -6.33 -24.28
C THR A 28 9.97 -5.07 -24.44
N PRO A 29 9.69 -4.30 -23.37
CA PRO A 29 9.08 -2.99 -23.57
C PRO A 29 10.11 -2.19 -24.36
N ARG A 30 9.79 -1.92 -25.63
CA ARG A 30 10.59 -1.02 -26.46
C ARG A 30 10.47 0.34 -25.81
N ALA A 31 11.42 0.65 -24.91
CA ALA A 31 11.50 1.94 -24.27
C ALA A 31 11.67 2.96 -25.39
N ASN A 32 10.63 3.76 -25.67
CA ASN A 32 10.73 4.87 -26.59
C ASN A 32 11.72 5.88 -25.97
N PRO A 33 12.92 6.09 -26.56
CA PRO A 33 13.93 6.97 -26.00
C PRO A 33 13.55 8.46 -26.09
N SER A 34 12.43 8.77 -26.75
CA SER A 34 11.96 10.12 -27.03
C SER A 34 11.12 10.77 -25.92
N LEU A 35 10.84 10.06 -24.82
CA LEU A 35 10.31 10.68 -23.60
C LEU A 35 11.43 11.05 -22.62
N CYS A 36 12.53 11.60 -23.13
CA CYS A 36 13.48 12.32 -22.29
C CYS A 36 12.81 13.63 -21.84
N LEU A 37 12.03 13.56 -20.76
CA LEU A 37 11.49 14.74 -20.09
C LEU A 37 12.67 15.61 -19.64
N THR A 38 13.06 16.55 -20.48
CA THR A 38 14.08 17.54 -20.15
C THR A 38 13.43 18.52 -19.19
N VAL A 39 13.50 18.20 -17.88
CA VAL A 39 13.04 19.10 -16.82
C VAL A 39 13.97 20.31 -16.80
N ARG A 40 13.64 21.32 -17.61
CA ARG A 40 14.29 22.63 -17.52
C ARG A 40 13.95 23.22 -16.16
N ARG A 41 14.95 23.39 -15.30
CA ARG A 41 14.80 24.06 -13.99
C ARG A 41 14.37 25.51 -14.23
N ARG A 42 13.07 25.77 -14.20
CA ARG A 42 12.54 27.14 -14.17
C ARG A 42 12.73 27.73 -12.79
N ARG A 43 13.06 29.02 -12.73
CA ARG A 43 13.05 29.76 -11.47
C ARG A 43 11.64 29.68 -10.87
N PRO A 44 11.51 29.38 -9.56
CA PRO A 44 10.22 29.34 -8.91
C PRO A 44 9.53 30.70 -9.01
N LYS A 45 8.21 30.70 -9.23
CA LYS A 45 7.41 31.94 -9.35
C LYS A 45 7.33 32.72 -8.04
N PHE A 46 7.56 32.05 -6.91
CA PHE A 46 7.47 32.62 -5.59
C PHE A 46 8.81 32.48 -4.85
N PRO A 47 9.20 33.51 -4.09
CA PRO A 47 10.40 33.49 -3.25
C PRO A 47 10.29 32.35 -2.24
N SER A 48 11.44 31.74 -1.92
CA SER A 48 11.54 30.56 -1.05
C SER A 48 10.99 30.81 0.34
N GLU A 49 11.06 32.05 0.81
CA GLU A 49 10.57 32.56 2.10
C GLU A 49 9.08 32.29 2.30
N ARG A 50 8.31 32.21 1.21
CA ARG A 50 6.86 31.92 1.27
C ARG A 50 6.54 30.44 1.24
N TRP A 51 7.55 29.57 1.11
CA TRP A 51 7.30 28.14 1.03
C TRP A 51 7.00 27.60 2.42
N ASN A 52 6.00 26.73 2.55
CA ASN A 52 5.61 26.12 3.83
C ASN A 52 6.74 25.35 4.56
N MET A 53 7.88 25.13 3.90
CA MET A 53 9.04 24.40 4.42
C MET A 53 10.27 25.28 4.57
N TYR A 54 10.15 26.60 4.35
CA TYR A 54 11.28 27.52 4.29
C TYR A 54 12.11 27.49 5.57
N ASP A 55 11.48 27.78 6.70
CA ASP A 55 12.15 27.83 8.00
C ASP A 55 12.74 26.47 8.39
N ALA A 56 12.01 25.38 8.11
CA ALA A 56 12.50 24.03 8.37
C ALA A 56 13.74 23.70 7.52
N THR A 57 13.81 24.19 6.29
CA THR A 57 14.96 24.00 5.39
C THR A 57 16.16 24.85 5.84
N LEU A 58 15.91 26.06 6.35
CA LEU A 58 16.96 26.95 6.87
C LEU A 58 17.58 26.44 8.17
N GLN A 59 16.76 25.82 9.03
CA GLN A 59 17.17 25.30 10.34
C GLN A 59 17.70 23.86 10.29
N ASP A 60 17.88 23.28 9.10
CA ASP A 60 18.19 21.86 8.87
C ASP A 60 17.30 20.91 9.69
N ASN A 61 16.07 21.33 9.91
CA ASN A 61 15.07 20.57 10.64
C ASN A 61 14.38 19.59 9.68
N ASN A 62 13.81 18.52 10.24
CA ASN A 62 12.99 17.60 9.48
C ASN A 62 11.88 18.37 8.75
N ARG A 63 11.80 18.21 7.42
CA ARG A 63 10.86 18.88 6.51
C ARG A 63 9.44 18.30 6.64
N THR A 64 8.92 18.23 7.85
CA THR A 64 7.75 17.44 8.21
C THR A 64 6.50 18.31 8.33
N LYS A 65 5.99 18.82 7.20
CA LYS A 65 4.55 19.20 7.05
C LYS A 65 3.62 17.97 7.14
N ASN A 66 4.19 16.77 7.12
CA ASN A 66 3.51 15.48 7.22
C ASN A 66 2.57 15.34 8.44
N THR A 67 2.77 16.12 9.50
CA THR A 67 2.02 15.94 10.75
C THR A 67 0.65 16.59 10.63
N CYS A 68 0.58 17.81 10.08
CA CYS A 68 -0.69 18.45 9.78
C CYS A 68 -1.44 17.72 8.66
N GLU A 69 -0.74 17.32 7.60
CA GLU A 69 -1.34 16.56 6.50
C GLU A 69 -1.82 15.18 6.96
N GLY A 70 -1.04 14.51 7.80
CA GLY A 70 -1.37 13.22 8.40
C GLY A 70 -2.55 13.32 9.36
N TRP A 71 -2.58 14.35 10.20
CA TRP A 71 -3.71 14.60 11.09
C TRP A 71 -4.98 14.93 10.30
N ASN A 72 -4.90 15.82 9.31
CA ASN A 72 -6.05 16.16 8.46
C ASN A 72 -6.58 14.92 7.72
N THR A 73 -5.69 14.09 7.17
CA THR A 73 -6.07 12.84 6.48
C THR A 73 -6.69 11.83 7.45
N GLY A 74 -6.13 11.69 8.66
CA GLY A 74 -6.66 10.82 9.71
C GLY A 74 -8.02 11.29 10.22
N PHE A 75 -8.17 12.59 10.44
CA PHE A 75 -9.41 13.20 10.89
C PHE A 75 -10.49 13.12 9.81
N GLN A 76 -10.17 13.36 8.54
CA GLN A 76 -11.10 13.17 7.43
C GLN A 76 -11.61 11.71 7.36
N LYS A 77 -10.72 10.73 7.59
CA LYS A 77 -11.12 9.31 7.67
C LYS A 77 -12.01 9.02 8.88
N LEU A 78 -11.76 9.65 10.02
CA LEU A 78 -12.59 9.52 11.23
C LEU A 78 -13.99 10.14 11.03
N VAL A 79 -14.06 11.26 10.31
CA VAL A 79 -15.33 11.91 9.95
C VAL A 79 -16.10 11.05 8.95
N GLY A 80 -15.45 10.58 7.89
CA GLY A 80 -16.03 9.67 6.90
C GLY A 80 -17.05 10.33 5.95
N HIS A 81 -17.21 11.65 6.00
CA HIS A 81 -18.15 12.41 5.17
C HIS A 81 -17.46 13.60 4.49
N ALA A 82 -17.81 13.86 3.23
CA ALA A 82 -17.35 15.05 2.51
C ALA A 82 -17.97 16.34 3.07
N HIS A 83 -19.24 16.26 3.50
CA HIS A 83 -20.01 17.38 4.07
C HIS A 83 -20.68 16.96 5.38
N PRO A 84 -19.95 16.93 6.50
CA PRO A 84 -20.51 16.55 7.80
C PRO A 84 -21.43 17.64 8.35
N SER A 85 -22.44 17.25 9.12
CA SER A 85 -23.19 18.18 9.96
C SER A 85 -22.31 18.71 11.11
N VAL A 86 -22.65 19.87 11.66
CA VAL A 86 -21.93 20.46 12.81
C VAL A 86 -21.91 19.48 14.00
N ARG A 87 -23.03 18.81 14.27
CA ARG A 87 -23.12 17.80 15.32
C ARG A 87 -22.13 16.66 15.12
N ARG A 88 -22.08 16.11 13.91
CA ARG A 88 -21.14 15.03 13.57
C ARG A 88 -19.68 15.47 13.74
N LEU A 89 -19.36 16.71 13.38
CA LEU A 89 -18.02 17.27 13.56
C LEU A 89 -17.64 17.36 15.05
N ILE A 90 -18.55 17.77 15.91
CA ILE A 90 -18.34 17.84 17.38
C ILE A 90 -18.08 16.44 17.94
N GLU A 91 -18.90 15.46 17.57
CA GLU A 91 -18.76 14.07 17.99
C GLU A 91 -17.40 13.48 17.53
N CYS A 92 -17.01 13.69 16.27
CA CYS A 92 -15.70 13.29 15.75
C CYS A 92 -14.54 13.91 16.52
N ARG A 93 -14.66 15.19 16.89
CA ARG A 93 -13.61 15.90 17.63
C ARG A 93 -13.43 15.30 19.03
N GLN A 94 -14.53 15.04 19.73
CA GLN A 94 -14.51 14.39 21.05
C GLN A 94 -13.91 12.98 20.95
N GLN A 95 -14.31 12.21 19.93
CA GLN A 95 -13.77 10.88 19.66
C GLN A 95 -12.26 10.93 19.40
N ASN A 96 -11.79 11.86 18.55
CA ASN A 96 -10.37 12.04 18.30
C ASN A 96 -9.59 12.39 19.57
N GLN A 97 -10.14 13.26 20.42
CA GLN A 97 -9.54 13.62 21.69
C GLN A 97 -9.41 12.41 22.63
N ALA A 98 -10.44 11.55 22.69
CA ALA A 98 -10.38 10.31 23.46
C ALA A 98 -9.28 9.37 22.93
N LEU A 99 -9.17 9.19 21.62
CA LEU A 99 -8.11 8.37 21.00
C LEU A 99 -6.70 8.89 21.31
N VAL A 100 -6.51 10.20 21.31
CA VAL A 100 -5.22 10.80 21.69
C VAL A 100 -4.94 10.60 23.18
N ALA A 101 -5.94 10.77 24.04
CA ALA A 101 -5.78 10.56 25.47
C ALA A 101 -5.41 9.12 25.82
N THR A 102 -6.02 8.13 25.15
CA THR A 102 -5.67 6.72 25.34
C THR A 102 -4.27 6.40 24.83
N ALA A 103 -3.88 6.91 23.66
CA ALA A 103 -2.52 6.74 23.13
C ALA A 103 -1.46 7.35 24.06
N LEU A 104 -1.72 8.53 24.63
CA LEU A 104 -0.84 9.14 25.63
C LEU A 104 -0.77 8.31 26.90
N ALA A 105 -1.90 7.76 27.37
CA ALA A 105 -1.93 6.89 28.55
C ALA A 105 -1.14 5.59 28.33
N GLN A 106 -1.25 4.96 27.15
CA GLN A 106 -0.47 3.78 26.77
C GLN A 106 1.02 4.09 26.69
N SER A 107 1.38 5.20 26.05
CA SER A 107 2.76 5.66 25.96
C SER A 107 3.38 5.90 27.34
N ARG A 108 2.62 6.46 28.29
CA ARG A 108 3.05 6.62 29.68
C ARG A 108 3.26 5.29 30.41
N ARG A 109 2.53 4.24 30.02
CA ARG A 109 2.67 2.88 30.55
C ARG A 109 3.79 2.07 29.87
N SER A 110 4.49 2.66 28.91
CA SER A 110 5.45 1.96 28.04
C SER A 110 4.82 0.77 27.30
N GLU A 111 3.50 0.79 27.11
CA GLU A 111 2.80 -0.22 26.32
C GLU A 111 2.99 0.09 24.84
N PRO A 112 3.52 -0.85 24.03
CA PRO A 112 3.75 -0.60 22.63
C PRO A 112 2.41 -0.51 21.87
N PRO A 113 2.28 0.42 20.90
CA PRO A 113 1.09 0.49 20.07
C PRO A 113 0.97 -0.78 19.23
N GLU A 114 -0.24 -1.33 19.14
CA GLU A 114 -0.51 -2.50 18.31
C GLU A 114 -0.21 -2.17 16.84
N LYS A 115 0.77 -2.88 16.26
CA LYS A 115 1.13 -2.70 14.86
C LYS A 115 -0.01 -3.22 14.00
N ARG A 116 -0.60 -2.34 13.18
CA ARG A 116 -1.62 -2.75 12.20
C ARG A 116 -1.02 -3.78 11.22
N VAL A 117 -1.40 -5.05 11.37
CA VAL A 117 -1.08 -6.10 10.41
C VAL A 117 -1.94 -5.88 9.16
N ARG A 118 -1.31 -5.63 8.01
CA ARG A 118 -2.03 -5.59 6.73
C ARG A 118 -2.41 -7.03 6.36
N ARG A 119 -3.69 -7.35 6.40
CA ARG A 119 -4.19 -8.62 5.86
C ARG A 119 -4.01 -8.63 4.33
N PRO A 120 -3.43 -9.67 3.74
CA PRO A 120 -3.28 -9.75 2.30
C PRO A 120 -4.64 -9.97 1.64
N LEU A 121 -4.81 -9.42 0.43
CA LEU A 121 -6.09 -9.42 -0.31
C LEU A 121 -6.67 -10.82 -0.56
N TRP A 122 -5.82 -11.85 -0.63
CA TRP A 122 -6.25 -13.24 -0.83
C TRP A 122 -6.87 -13.89 0.41
N ALA A 123 -6.72 -13.28 1.60
CA ALA A 123 -7.26 -13.82 2.86
C ALA A 123 -8.75 -13.50 3.09
N CYS A 124 -9.45 -12.91 2.12
CA CYS A 124 -10.86 -12.52 2.22
C CYS A 124 -11.86 -13.50 1.56
N THR A 125 -11.46 -14.70 1.11
CA THR A 125 -12.34 -15.61 0.33
C THR A 125 -12.98 -16.77 1.12
N ILE A 126 -13.37 -16.59 2.39
CA ILE A 126 -14.26 -17.58 3.03
C ILE A 126 -15.29 -16.87 3.90
N VAL A 127 -16.46 -16.56 3.33
CA VAL A 127 -17.81 -17.02 3.73
C VAL A 127 -18.70 -16.96 2.49
#